data_AF-A0A084WCU5-F1
#
_entry.id   AF-A0A084WCU5-F1
#
_cell.length_a   1.000
_cell.length_b   1.000
_cell.length_c   1.000
_cell.angle_alpha   90.00
_cell.angle_beta   90.00
_cell.angle_gamma   90.00
#
_symmetry.space_group_name_H-M   'P 1'
#
loop_
_entity.id
_entity.type
_entity.pdbx_description
1 polymer ?
#
loop_
_entity_poly.entity_id
_entity_poly.type
_entity_poly.pdbx_seq_one_letter_code
_entity_poly.pdbx_strand_id
1 'polypeptide(L)'
;MVGVGKGGKENMVARVSLVNEFGNVLVDCYVKPQHPVSDYRTDISGIRPELIEHGVEFPAIRELVRKIIYGRILVGHSLHKDLSVLKLRHPKK
;
A
#
# COMPACT_ATOMS: atom_id res chain seq x y z
N MET A 1 -1.19 4.22 4.65
CA MET A 1 -0.65 5.18 3.66
C MET A 1 0.00 6.34 4.41
N VAL A 2 0.93 7.04 3.76
CA VAL A 2 1.58 8.27 4.26
C VAL A 2 1.38 9.41 3.27
N GLY A 3 1.49 10.65 3.75
CA GLY A 3 1.40 11.88 2.99
C GLY A 3 2.76 12.39 2.50
N VAL A 4 2.83 12.74 1.22
CA VAL A 4 4.01 13.35 0.58
C VAL A 4 3.66 14.63 -0.17
N GLY A 5 4.70 15.34 -0.62
CA GLY A 5 4.57 16.62 -1.29
C GLY A 5 4.25 17.77 -0.33
N LYS A 6 4.09 18.98 -0.88
CA LYS A 6 3.89 20.20 -0.10
C LYS A 6 2.60 20.10 0.73
N GLY A 7 2.75 19.98 2.05
CA GLY A 7 1.64 19.84 3.00
C GLY A 7 1.04 18.43 3.06
N GLY A 8 1.75 17.38 2.60
CA GLY A 8 1.34 15.98 2.82
C GLY A 8 0.04 15.56 2.13
N LYS A 9 -0.38 16.28 1.08
CA LYS A 9 -1.66 16.07 0.39
C LYS A 9 -1.65 14.87 -0.54
N GLU A 10 -0.49 14.47 -1.05
CA GLU A 10 -0.36 13.34 -1.96
C GLU A 10 -0.22 12.04 -1.16
N ASN A 11 -0.92 10.99 -1.57
CA ASN A 11 -0.90 9.71 -0.86
C ASN A 11 0.16 8.80 -1.44
N MET A 12 0.98 8.19 -0.58
CA MET A 12 1.90 7.12 -0.93
C MET A 12 1.67 5.89 -0.04
N VAL A 13 1.91 4.71 -0.63
CA VAL A 13 1.85 3.44 0.10
C VAL A 13 2.97 3.36 1.13
N ALA A 14 2.66 2.80 2.29
CA ALA A 14 3.61 2.63 3.40
C ALA A 14 3.53 1.23 4.04
N ARG A 15 2.38 0.57 3.91
CA ARG A 15 2.17 -0.82 4.27
C ARG A 15 1.15 -1.41 3.29
N VAL A 16 1.34 -2.66 2.92
CA VAL A 16 0.39 -3.44 2.14
C VAL A 16 0.07 -4.70 2.91
N SER A 17 -1.22 -4.98 3.07
CA SER A 17 -1.71 -6.21 3.67
C SER A 17 -2.77 -6.83 2.76
N LEU A 18 -2.58 -8.10 2.40
CA LEU A 18 -3.52 -8.90 1.60
C LEU A 18 -3.87 -10.17 2.36
N VAL A 19 -5.15 -10.47 2.42
CA VAL A 19 -5.67 -11.71 3.02
C VAL A 19 -6.50 -12.47 2.00
N ASN A 20 -6.58 -13.79 2.16
CA ASN A 20 -7.53 -14.61 1.40
C ASN A 20 -8.91 -14.66 2.10
N GLU A 21 -9.86 -15.36 1.50
CA GLU A 21 -11.23 -15.53 2.03
C GLU A 21 -11.27 -16.22 3.40
N PHE A 22 -10.26 -17.02 3.72
CA PHE A 22 -10.10 -17.70 5.02
C PHE A 22 -9.38 -16.84 6.06
N GLY A 23 -9.11 -15.57 5.76
CA GLY A 23 -8.39 -14.64 6.64
C GLY A 23 -6.89 -14.92 6.78
N ASN A 24 -6.33 -15.79 5.94
CA ASN A 24 -4.88 -16.07 5.96
C ASN A 24 -4.14 -14.92 5.29
N VAL A 25 -3.06 -14.47 5.93
CA VAL A 25 -2.21 -13.39 5.42
C VAL A 25 -1.38 -13.89 4.24
N LEU A 26 -1.62 -13.32 3.06
CA LEU A 26 -0.84 -13.58 1.85
C LEU A 26 0.35 -12.64 1.73
N VAL A 27 0.17 -11.39 2.15
CA VAL A 27 1.18 -10.34 2.16
C VAL A 27 0.92 -9.46 3.37
N ASP A 28 1.94 -9.16 4.15
CA ASP A 28 1.90 -8.07 5.13
C ASP A 28 3.31 -7.49 5.28
N CYS A 29 3.55 -6.34 4.68
CA CYS A 29 4.88 -5.72 4.70
C CYS A 29 4.82 -4.21 4.62
N TYR A 30 5.80 -3.57 5.25
CA TYR A 30 6.08 -2.15 5.09
C TYR A 30 6.75 -1.88 3.75
N VAL A 31 6.45 -0.71 3.18
CA VAL A 31 6.97 -0.30 1.87
C VAL A 31 7.84 0.92 2.06
N LYS A 32 9.04 0.87 1.49
CA LYS A 32 9.97 2.00 1.53
C LYS A 32 9.44 3.16 0.68
N PRO A 33 9.36 4.38 1.23
CA PRO A 33 8.89 5.56 0.50
C PRO A 33 9.80 5.90 -0.68
N GLN A 34 9.20 6.25 -1.82
CA GLN A 34 9.95 6.73 -3.00
C GLN A 34 10.27 8.24 -2.90
N HIS A 35 9.57 8.96 -2.03
CA HIS A 35 9.73 10.40 -1.81
C HIS A 35 9.77 10.70 -0.31
N PRO A 36 10.36 11.83 0.11
CA PRO A 36 10.35 12.26 1.51
C PRO A 36 8.93 12.35 2.06
N VAL A 37 8.71 11.70 3.19
CA VAL A 37 7.42 11.71 3.88
C VAL A 37 7.25 13.05 4.60
N SER A 38 6.18 13.77 4.27
CA SER A 38 5.84 15.03 4.91
C SER A 38 4.89 14.84 6.09
N ASP A 39 4.06 13.80 6.04
CA ASP A 39 3.13 13.45 7.10
C ASP A 39 2.94 11.92 7.16
N TYR A 40 3.29 11.31 8.30
CA TYR A 40 3.15 9.87 8.49
C TYR A 40 1.73 9.44 8.82
N ARG A 41 0.87 10.39 9.23
CA ARG A 41 -0.51 10.16 9.65
C ARG A 41 -0.62 9.06 10.71
N THR A 42 0.33 9.03 11.64
CA THR A 42 0.52 7.92 12.58
C THR A 42 -0.72 7.65 13.43
N ASP A 43 -1.50 8.67 13.78
CA ASP A 43 -2.74 8.52 14.56
C ASP A 43 -3.80 7.66 13.85
N ILE A 44 -3.77 7.62 12.52
CA ILE A 44 -4.73 6.88 11.69
C ILE A 44 -4.09 5.61 11.12
N SER A 45 -2.84 5.73 10.66
CA SER A 45 -2.15 4.69 9.89
C SER A 45 -1.32 3.74 10.76
N GLY A 46 -0.96 4.15 11.98
CA GLY A 46 0.00 3.46 12.84
C GLY A 46 1.44 3.43 12.30
N ILE A 47 1.72 4.09 11.16
CA ILE A 47 3.03 4.06 10.52
C ILE A 47 3.99 4.99 11.27
N ARG A 48 5.17 4.45 11.58
CA ARG A 48 6.31 5.17 12.14
C ARG A 48 7.46 5.20 11.13
N PRO A 49 8.34 6.22 11.17
CA PRO A 49 9.51 6.30 10.30
C PRO A 49 10.37 5.03 10.34
N GLU A 50 10.61 4.52 11.54
CA GLU A 50 11.42 3.32 11.81
C GLU A 50 10.88 2.06 11.10
N LEU A 51 9.55 1.96 10.94
CA LEU A 51 8.91 0.79 10.33
C LEU A 51 9.10 0.75 8.80
N ILE A 52 9.19 1.91 8.16
CA ILE A 52 9.26 2.02 6.69
C ILE A 52 10.69 2.21 6.18
N GLU A 53 11.63 2.57 7.06
CA GLU A 53 13.06 2.66 6.74
C GLU A 53 13.62 1.32 6.25
N HIS A 54 13.22 0.22 6.88
CA HIS A 54 13.57 -1.15 6.50
C HIS A 54 12.50 -1.83 5.61
N GLY A 55 11.60 -1.03 5.02
CA GLY A 55 10.53 -1.53 4.18
C GLY A 55 11.01 -2.15 2.86
N VAL A 56 10.14 -2.94 2.25
CA VAL A 56 10.36 -3.51 0.92
C VAL A 56 10.33 -2.41 -0.14
N GLU A 57 11.19 -2.50 -1.15
CA GLU A 57 11.22 -1.57 -2.28
C GLU A 57 9.89 -1.57 -3.06
N PHE A 58 9.37 -0.38 -3.39
CA PHE A 58 8.07 -0.21 -4.04
C PHE A 58 7.88 -1.07 -5.32
N PRO A 59 8.85 -1.19 -6.24
CA PRO A 59 8.69 -2.01 -7.44
C PRO A 59 8.46 -3.49 -7.14
N ALA A 60 9.14 -4.03 -6.13
CA ALA A 60 9.05 -5.43 -5.75
C ALA A 60 7.67 -5.75 -5.16
N ILE A 61 7.19 -4.91 -4.23
CA ILE A 61 5.86 -5.10 -3.63
C ILE A 61 4.74 -4.89 -4.66
N ARG A 62 4.88 -3.92 -5.57
CA ARG A 62 3.90 -3.69 -6.62
C ARG A 62 3.74 -4.92 -7.52
N GLU A 63 4.85 -5.53 -7.91
CA GLU A 63 4.83 -6.73 -8.75
C GLU A 63 4.26 -7.95 -8.02
N LEU A 64 4.60 -8.11 -6.74
CA LEU A 64 4.04 -9.16 -5.89
C LEU A 64 2.51 -9.03 -5.79
N VAL A 65 2.01 -7.84 -5.45
CA VAL A 65 0.58 -7.57 -5.36
C VAL A 65 -0.09 -7.81 -6.71
N ARG A 66 0.47 -7.29 -7.80
CA ARG A 66 -0.07 -7.47 -9.16
C ARG A 66 -0.27 -8.95 -9.50
N LYS A 67 0.72 -9.80 -9.18
CA LYS A 67 0.65 -11.25 -9.42
C LYS A 67 -0.44 -11.91 -8.59
N ILE A 68 -0.56 -11.55 -7.31
CA ILE A 68 -1.54 -12.15 -6.39
C ILE A 68 -2.97 -11.80 -6.79
N ILE A 69 -3.23 -10.56 -7.22
CA ILE A 69 -4.58 -10.09 -7.55
C ILE A 69 -5.01 -10.42 -8.97
N TYR A 70 -4.09 -10.89 -9.83
CA TYR A 70 -4.37 -11.16 -11.23
C TYR A 70 -5.42 -12.27 -11.39
N GLY A 71 -6.51 -11.99 -12.10
CA GLY A 71 -7.61 -12.94 -12.33
C GLY A 71 -8.44 -13.26 -11.09
N ARG A 72 -8.28 -12.53 -9.98
CA ARG A 72 -9.03 -12.74 -8.73
C ARG A 72 -10.01 -11.62 -8.47
N ILE A 73 -11.02 -11.87 -7.64
CA ILE A 73 -11.95 -10.83 -7.17
C ILE A 73 -11.32 -10.13 -5.97
N LEU A 74 -11.21 -8.79 -6.04
CA LEU A 74 -10.79 -7.97 -4.92
C LEU A 74 -11.98 -7.49 -4.10
N VAL A 75 -11.88 -7.64 -2.78
CA VAL A 75 -12.86 -7.15 -1.81
C VAL A 75 -12.14 -6.21 -0.85
N GLY A 76 -12.70 -5.03 -0.63
CA GLY A 76 -12.13 -4.04 0.29
C GLY A 76 -12.90 -2.73 0.26
N HIS A 77 -12.60 -1.85 1.21
CA HIS A 77 -13.24 -0.55 1.31
C HIS A 77 -12.51 0.48 0.44
N SER A 78 -13.20 1.09 -0.53
CA SER A 78 -12.64 2.15 -1.38
C SER A 78 -11.37 1.76 -2.18
N LEU A 79 -11.32 0.52 -2.70
CA LEU A 79 -10.17 -0.07 -3.43
C LEU A 79 -9.54 0.81 -4.53
N HIS A 80 -10.29 1.73 -5.12
CA HIS A 80 -9.76 2.67 -6.12
C HIS A 80 -8.62 3.54 -5.56
N LYS A 81 -8.67 3.92 -4.28
CA LYS A 81 -7.61 4.71 -3.63
C LYS A 81 -6.35 3.85 -3.46
N ASP A 82 -6.52 2.61 -2.98
CA ASP A 82 -5.42 1.68 -2.73
C ASP A 82 -4.72 1.26 -4.03
N LEU A 83 -5.50 0.94 -5.07
CA LEU A 83 -4.97 0.60 -6.39
C LEU A 83 -4.29 1.80 -7.05
N SER A 84 -4.79 3.02 -6.84
CA SER A 84 -4.19 4.24 -7.37
C SER A 84 -2.80 4.50 -6.79
N VAL A 85 -2.61 4.35 -5.47
CA VAL A 85 -1.28 4.53 -4.84
C VAL A 85 -0.29 3.43 -5.21
N LEU A 86 -0.78 2.23 -5.52
CA LEU A 86 0.03 1.13 -6.05
C LEU A 86 0.28 1.25 -7.57
N LYS A 87 -0.34 2.23 -8.25
CA LYS A 87 -0.32 2.39 -9.72
C LYS A 87 -0.75 1.11 -10.44
N LEU A 88 -1.74 0.41 -9.88
CA LEU A 88 -2.32 -0.81 -10.42
C LEU A 88 -3.70 -0.53 -11.00
N ARG A 89 -4.02 -1.22 -12.10
CA ARG A 89 -5.38 -1.30 -12.64
C ARG A 89 -5.89 -2.71 -12.42
N HIS A 90 -7.10 -2.79 -11.88
CA HIS A 90 -7.82 -4.05 -11.72
C HIS A 90 -9.18 -3.89 -12.38
N PRO A 91 -9.63 -4.85 -13.20
CA PRO A 91 -10.94 -4.77 -13.83
C PRO A 91 -12.01 -4.62 -12.75
N LYS A 92 -12.87 -3.61 -12.91
CA LYS A 92 -14.20 -3.67 -12.31
C LYS A 92 -14.90 -4.77 -13.10
N LYS A 93 -15.41 -5.79 -12.41
CA LYS A 93 -16.21 -6.85 -13.06
C LYS A 93 -17.10 -6.30 -14.16
#